data_AF-A0A6J1AG72-F1
#
_entry.id   AF-A0A6J1AG72-F1
#
_cell.length_a   1.000
_cell.length_b   1.000
_cell.length_c   1.000
_cell.angle_alpha   90.00
_cell.angle_beta   90.00
_cell.angle_gamma   90.00
#
_symmetry.space_group_name_H-M   'P 1'
#
loop_
_entity.id
_entity.type
_entity.pdbx_description
1 polymer ?
#
loop_
_entity_poly.entity_id
_entity_poly.type
_entity_poly.pdbx_seq_one_letter_code
_entity_poly.pdbx_strand_id
1 'polypeptide(L)'
;MQEAKLAKEKMHGRLACGRPLVVRLASEKLLEEAAHNSSKAGGEAIKSGTAGSTSGQMSRSAKIAAIKNKLKALDEERGSAKKQKPS
;
A
#
# COMPACT_ATOMS: atom_id res chain seq x y z
N MET A 1 28.85 17.02 10.73
CA MET A 1 27.45 17.02 11.26
C MET A 1 26.43 17.52 10.24
N GLN A 2 26.74 18.54 9.43
CA GLN A 2 25.83 19.06 8.41
C GLN A 2 25.41 18.01 7.36
N GLU A 3 26.34 17.16 6.93
CA GLU A 3 26.09 16.07 5.96
C GLU A 3 25.02 15.09 6.44
N ALA A 4 25.00 14.75 7.72
CA ALA A 4 24.00 13.84 8.28
C ALA A 4 22.59 14.46 8.27
N LYS A 5 22.47 15.77 8.48
CA LYS A 5 21.20 16.50 8.37
C LYS A 5 20.69 16.49 6.92
N LEU A 6 21.58 16.79 5.97
CA LEU A 6 21.27 16.78 4.55
C LEU A 6 20.86 15.37 4.06
N ALA A 7 21.53 14.34 4.55
CA ALA A 7 21.19 12.95 4.24
C ALA A 7 19.80 12.58 4.76
N LYS A 8 19.45 12.96 6.01
CA LYS A 8 18.10 12.74 6.55
C LYS A 8 17.04 13.41 5.67
N GLU A 9 17.22 14.68 5.31
CA GLU A 9 16.28 15.42 4.47
C GLU A 9 16.09 14.76 3.08
N LYS A 10 17.19 14.35 2.44
CA LYS A 10 17.16 13.81 1.09
C LYS A 10 16.70 12.36 0.99
N MET A 11 16.94 11.56 2.03
CA MET A 11 16.78 10.10 2.00
C MET A 11 15.55 9.60 2.77
N HIS A 12 14.99 10.38 3.68
CA HIS A 12 13.77 9.96 4.36
C HIS A 12 12.61 9.86 3.36
N GLY A 13 11.89 8.73 3.36
CA GLY A 13 10.79 8.45 2.43
C GLY A 13 11.21 7.99 1.03
N ARG A 14 12.50 8.06 0.66
CA ARG A 14 12.99 7.49 -0.61
C ARG A 14 12.72 5.98 -0.66
N LEU A 15 12.42 5.46 -1.84
CA LEU A 15 12.18 4.02 -2.04
C LEU A 15 13.51 3.26 -2.21
N ALA A 16 13.64 2.14 -1.50
CA ALA A 16 14.66 1.12 -1.74
C ALA A 16 13.97 -0.24 -1.83
N CYS A 17 14.20 -0.98 -2.92
CA CYS A 17 13.51 -2.24 -3.19
C CYS A 17 11.97 -2.13 -3.08
N GLY A 18 11.40 -1.00 -3.50
CA GLY A 18 9.96 -0.72 -3.44
C GLY A 18 9.40 -0.35 -2.05
N ARG A 19 10.26 -0.17 -1.03
CA ARG A 19 9.84 0.20 0.33
C ARG A 19 10.39 1.58 0.72
N PRO A 20 9.58 2.48 1.32
CA PRO A 20 10.09 3.76 1.81
C PRO A 20 11.11 3.59 2.93
N LEU A 21 12.20 4.35 2.86
CA LEU A 21 13.24 4.41 3.87
C LEU A 21 12.84 5.30 5.05
N VAL A 22 13.26 4.92 6.25
CA VAL A 22 13.15 5.77 7.45
C VAL A 22 14.56 6.12 7.93
N VAL A 23 14.92 7.39 7.82
CA VAL A 23 16.21 7.93 8.28
C VAL A 23 15.97 8.83 9.49
N ARG A 24 16.68 8.60 10.59
CA ARG A 24 16.63 9.37 11.84
C ARG A 24 18.04 9.64 12.37
N LEU A 25 18.24 10.80 12.99
CA LEU A 25 19.50 11.08 13.68
C LEU A 25 19.56 10.30 15.00
N ALA A 26 20.76 9.93 15.45
CA ALA A 26 20.92 9.22 16.72
C ALA A 26 20.45 10.04 17.93
N SER A 27 20.61 11.37 17.88
CA SER A 27 20.11 12.30 18.91
C SER A 27 18.59 12.29 19.03
N GLU A 28 17.87 12.03 17.95
CA GLU A 28 16.40 11.93 17.96
C GLU A 28 15.94 10.67 18.71
N LYS A 29 16.73 9.59 18.62
CA LYS A 29 16.41 8.35 19.34
C LYS A 29 16.52 8.52 20.85
N LEU A 30 17.47 9.30 21.34
CA LEU A 30 17.64 9.54 22.78
C LEU A 30 16.45 10.32 23.37
N LEU A 31 15.94 11.33 22.65
CA LEU A 31 14.77 12.09 23.08
C LEU A 31 13.49 11.24 23.04
N GLU A 32 13.32 10.45 21.97
CA GLU A 32 12.16 9.58 21.78
C GLU A 32 12.16 8.42 22.80
N GLU A 33 13.32 7.83 23.10
CA GLU A 33 13.45 6.72 24.07
C GLU A 33 13.28 7.20 25.52
N ALA A 34 13.77 8.39 25.88
CA ALA A 34 13.47 9.02 27.17
C ALA A 34 11.96 9.30 27.34
N ALA A 35 11.29 9.76 26.29
CA ALA A 35 9.84 9.95 26.30
C ALA A 35 9.08 8.61 26.38
N HIS A 36 9.53 7.59 25.66
CA HIS A 36 8.85 6.29 25.56
C HIS A 36 9.07 5.37 26.77
N ASN A 37 10.16 5.56 27.54
CA ASN A 37 10.37 4.90 28.83
C ASN A 37 9.48 5.47 29.94
N SER A 38 9.02 6.72 29.81
CA SER A 38 8.02 7.29 30.72
C SER A 38 6.59 6.80 30.44
N SER A 39 6.35 6.23 29.25
CA SER A 39 5.01 5.83 28.79
C SER A 39 4.85 4.33 28.54
N LYS A 40 5.74 3.48 29.07
CA LYS A 40 5.63 2.02 28.93
C LYS A 40 4.61 1.42 29.90
N ALA A 41 3.36 1.85 29.76
CA ALA A 41 2.18 1.13 30.23
C ALA A 41 1.04 1.37 29.22
N GLY A 42 1.09 0.70 28.07
CA GLY A 42 -0.05 0.68 27.16
C GLY A 42 0.29 0.46 25.70
N GLY A 43 0.01 -0.75 25.22
CA GLY A 43 -0.49 -0.96 23.87
C GLY A 43 0.53 -0.90 22.73
N GLU A 44 0.97 -2.07 22.28
CA GLU A 44 1.41 -2.28 20.91
C GLU A 44 0.20 -2.09 19.95
N ALA A 45 -0.14 -0.84 19.67
CA ALA A 45 -1.07 -0.43 18.62
C ALA A 45 -0.74 1.06 18.39
N ILE A 46 -0.31 1.54 17.23
CA ILE A 46 -0.94 1.40 15.94
C ILE A 46 0.18 1.55 14.89
N LYS A 47 0.47 0.46 14.18
CA LYS A 47 1.12 0.56 12.87
C LYS A 47 0.03 1.03 11.90
N SER A 48 -0.20 2.34 11.86
CA SER A 48 -0.92 2.99 10.77
C SER A 48 0.03 2.91 9.58
N GLY A 49 0.06 1.72 8.98
CA GLY A 49 0.70 1.50 7.69
C GLY A 49 0.07 2.49 6.73
N THR A 50 0.90 3.38 6.24
CA THR A 50 0.63 4.27 5.12
C THR A 50 -0.28 3.59 4.10
N ALA A 51 -1.45 4.18 3.92
CA ALA A 51 -2.47 3.79 2.98
C ALA A 51 -1.87 3.56 1.58
N GLY A 52 -1.74 2.29 1.22
CA GLY A 52 -1.23 1.84 -0.07
C GLY A 52 -2.08 0.67 -0.57
N SER A 53 -3.41 0.86 -0.62
CA SER A 53 -4.39 0.13 -1.46
C SER A 53 -5.82 0.27 -0.90
N THR A 54 -6.42 1.46 -0.98
CA THR A 54 -7.88 1.59 -0.78
C THR A 54 -8.63 2.06 -2.02
N SER A 55 -7.96 2.15 -3.16
CA SER A 55 -8.64 2.17 -4.46
C SER A 55 -9.13 0.74 -4.78
N GLY A 56 -10.22 0.30 -4.16
CA GLY A 56 -10.89 -0.95 -4.50
C GLY A 56 -11.04 -1.98 -3.39
N GLN A 57 -11.43 -1.58 -2.17
CA GLN A 57 -11.79 -2.55 -1.12
C GLN A 57 -13.17 -3.20 -1.37
N MET A 58 -13.36 -3.80 -2.54
CA MET A 58 -14.53 -4.62 -2.82
C MET A 58 -14.53 -5.85 -1.91
N SER A 59 -15.70 -6.19 -1.35
CA SER A 59 -15.88 -7.40 -0.55
C SER A 59 -15.48 -8.64 -1.35
N ARG A 60 -15.10 -9.73 -0.66
CA ARG A 60 -14.75 -11.00 -1.30
C ARG A 60 -15.83 -11.43 -2.31
N SER A 61 -17.10 -11.27 -1.94
CA SER A 61 -18.24 -11.58 -2.79
C SER A 61 -18.34 -10.69 -4.03
N ALA A 62 -18.08 -9.39 -3.90
CA ALA A 62 -18.07 -8.47 -5.04
C ALA A 62 -16.95 -8.80 -6.03
N LYS A 63 -15.75 -9.18 -5.55
CA LYS A 63 -14.66 -9.66 -6.42
C LYS A 63 -15.06 -10.92 -7.21
N ILE A 64 -15.68 -11.89 -6.54
CA ILE A 64 -16.14 -13.14 -7.18
C ILE A 64 -17.19 -12.83 -8.25
N ALA A 65 -18.16 -11.97 -7.96
CA ALA A 65 -19.21 -11.60 -8.90
C ALA A 65 -18.66 -10.91 -10.15
N ALA A 66 -17.69 -10.00 -9.99
CA ALA A 66 -17.06 -9.29 -11.10
C ALA A 66 -16.31 -10.25 -12.05
N ILE A 67 -15.57 -11.22 -11.50
CA ILE A 67 -14.87 -12.23 -12.29
C ILE A 67 -15.87 -13.11 -13.04
N LYS A 68 -16.91 -13.60 -12.35
CA LYS A 68 -17.96 -14.44 -12.95
C LYS A 68 -18.66 -13.73 -14.11
N ASN A 69 -19.00 -12.45 -13.93
CA ASN A 69 -19.64 -11.66 -14.96
C ASN A 69 -18.72 -11.47 -16.18
N LYS A 70 -17.44 -11.15 -15.95
CA LYS A 70 -16.45 -10.99 -17.02
C LYS A 70 -16.23 -12.27 -17.82
N LEU A 71 -16.15 -13.44 -17.16
CA LEU A 71 -16.05 -14.73 -17.84
C LEU A 71 -17.28 -14.99 -18.71
N LYS A 72 -18.48 -14.79 -18.16
CA LYS A 72 -19.74 -14.95 -18.91
C LYS A 72 -19.79 -14.04 -20.14
N ALA A 73 -19.40 -12.77 -20.00
CA ALA A 73 -19.38 -11.83 -21.12
C ALA A 73 -18.44 -12.30 -22.24
N LEU A 74 -17.27 -12.84 -21.90
CA LEU A 74 -16.32 -13.38 -22.88
C LEU A 74 -16.87 -14.63 -23.61
N ASP A 75 -17.61 -15.49 -22.92
CA ASP A 75 -18.24 -16.67 -23.53
C ASP A 75 -19.36 -16.27 -24.52
N GLU A 76 -20.19 -15.28 -24.17
CA GLU A 76 -21.27 -14.77 -25.03
C GLU A 76 -20.72 -14.02 -26.26
N GLU A 77 -19.68 -13.20 -26.09
CA GLU A 77 -19.04 -12.45 -27.18
C GLU A 77 -18.44 -13.42 -28.21
N ARG A 78 -17.77 -14.49 -27.74
CA ARG A 78 -17.24 -15.57 -28.58
C ARG A 78 -18.33 -16.37 -29.30
N GLY A 79 -19.55 -16.45 -28.75
CA GLY A 79 -20.72 -17.08 -29.37
C GLY A 79 -21.41 -16.19 -30.42
N SER A 80 -21.38 -14.87 -30.23
CA SER A 80 -22.05 -13.89 -31.11
C SER A 80 -21.28 -13.53 -32.38
N ALA A 81 -19.95 -13.70 -32.39
CA ALA A 81 -19.08 -13.33 -33.52
C ALA A 81 -19.23 -14.22 -34.79
N LYS A 82 -20.17 -15.17 -34.82
CA LYS A 82 -20.36 -16.10 -35.96
C LYS A 82 -21.69 -15.97 -36.72
N LYS A 83 -22.47 -14.90 -36.51
CA LYS A 83 -23.69 -14.64 -37.31
C LYS A 83 -23.68 -13.30 -38.04
N GLN A 84 -22.72 -13.10 -38.94
CA GLN A 84 -22.96 -12.27 -40.11
C GLN A 84 -23.54 -13.17 -41.21
N LYS A 85 -24.84 -13.00 -41.49
CA LYS A 85 -25.50 -13.61 -42.66
C LYS A 85 -24.96 -12.92 -43.93
N PRO A 86 -24.75 -13.66 -45.03
CA PRO A 86 -24.50 -13.04 -46.33
C PRO A 86 -25.79 -12.34 -46.81
N SER A 87 -25.63 -11.10 -47.28
CA SER A 87 -26.59 -10.40 -48.15
C SER A 87 -25.89 -10.10 -49.47
#